data_AF-A0AAD5EKH9-F1
#
_entry.id   AF-A0AAD5EKH9-F1
#
_cell.length_a   1.000
_cell.length_b   1.000
_cell.length_c   1.000
_cell.angle_alpha   90.00
_cell.angle_beta   90.00
_cell.angle_gamma   90.00
#
_symmetry.space_group_name_H-M   'P 1'
#
loop_
_entity.id
_entity.type
_entity.pdbx_description
1 polymer ?
#
loop_
_entity_poly.entity_id
_entity_poly.type
_entity_poly.pdbx_seq_one_letter_code
_entity_poly.pdbx_strand_id
1 'polypeptide(L)'
;MQYSKADQRSVYCSLSCRRIFSKPKNAVLRKKRPIEEVVKNNNLSVFGFPRFKLVQILQYLLKQNVFESSIAARSVFPELFPQPPEPPKILASTEQRDSVMEKTTGLLETLWKSGIYSDMMLVSTEKSYNAHRAVVCLQSPVISKSCAFNTTNRSRIKPNISNDDTITVSFNFLDDDPQSVDCVVQYFYRSDYEIPRPTPGTDDETDVMFKEDADHSAADDAASDDSHLVIHVKVFTLAEKYDIPPLKDLSLKKFEAAARLHWKSNHLVEAAQEAYTSTVSDVQEMRKAVIKILYMQRELLDEKHVKDLLLQVPQITFDLLMRFHEMAKPNSRSSMFRYG
;
A
#
# COMPACT_ATOMS: atom_id res chain seq x y z
N MET A 1 23.89 -31.20 31.53
CA MET A 1 25.18 -30.98 30.84
C MET A 1 24.91 -30.34 29.49
N GLN A 2 25.27 -29.07 29.36
CA GLN A 2 25.15 -28.31 28.12
C GLN A 2 26.39 -28.64 27.28
N TYR A 3 26.24 -29.31 26.15
CA TYR A 3 27.37 -29.61 25.26
C TYR A 3 27.88 -28.33 24.63
N SER A 4 29.21 -28.19 24.49
CA SER A 4 29.82 -27.05 23.81
C SER A 4 29.25 -26.90 22.39
N LYS A 5 29.08 -25.65 21.92
CA LYS A 5 28.68 -25.38 20.53
C LYS A 5 29.64 -26.03 19.53
N ALA A 6 30.92 -26.18 19.87
CA ALA A 6 31.90 -26.87 19.05
C ALA A 6 31.60 -28.37 18.90
N ASP A 7 31.19 -29.04 19.98
CA ASP A 7 30.82 -30.46 19.98
C ASP A 7 29.56 -30.69 19.12
N GLN A 8 28.57 -29.82 19.30
CA GLN A 8 27.33 -29.82 18.53
C GLN A 8 27.61 -29.64 17.03
N ARG A 9 28.46 -28.67 16.68
CA ARG A 9 28.90 -28.41 15.31
C ARG A 9 29.62 -29.62 14.71
N SER A 10 30.53 -30.24 15.46
CA SER A 10 31.28 -31.42 14.99
C SER A 10 30.35 -32.59 14.65
N VAL A 11 29.34 -32.83 15.49
CA VAL A 11 28.33 -33.88 15.25
C VAL A 11 27.41 -33.51 14.09
N TYR A 12 26.97 -32.25 13.99
CA TYR A 12 26.17 -31.77 12.86
C TYR A 12 26.94 -31.84 11.54
N CYS A 13 28.24 -31.52 11.51
CA CYS A 13 29.06 -31.57 10.31
C CYS A 13 29.44 -32.99 9.88
N SER A 14 29.24 -34.00 10.73
CA SER A 14 29.46 -35.39 10.35
C SER A 14 28.54 -35.79 9.20
N LEU A 15 29.14 -36.08 8.04
CA LEU A 15 28.42 -36.47 6.83
C LEU A 15 27.53 -37.69 7.08
N SER A 16 28.03 -38.67 7.84
CA SER A 16 27.30 -39.88 8.23
C SER A 16 26.08 -39.56 9.07
N CYS A 17 26.19 -38.63 10.03
CA CYS A 17 25.06 -38.21 10.87
C CYS A 17 24.03 -37.42 10.05
N ARG A 18 24.44 -36.45 9.23
CA ARG A 18 23.51 -35.68 8.38
C ARG A 18 22.74 -36.59 7.44
N ARG A 19 23.43 -37.51 6.75
CA ARG A 19 22.80 -38.40 5.77
C ARG A 19 21.71 -39.28 6.38
N ILE A 20 21.89 -39.71 7.63
CA ILE A 20 20.92 -40.56 8.32
C ILE A 20 19.81 -39.74 8.98
N PHE A 21 20.15 -38.67 9.68
CA PHE A 21 19.18 -37.90 10.48
C PHE A 21 18.44 -36.82 9.69
N SER A 22 18.87 -36.47 8.48
CA SER A 22 18.08 -35.63 7.56
C SER A 22 16.97 -36.40 6.83
N LYS A 23 16.89 -37.73 6.97
CA LYS A 23 15.75 -38.49 6.44
C LYS A 23 14.50 -38.22 7.30
N PRO A 24 13.32 -37.95 6.73
CA PRO A 24 12.12 -37.57 7.49
C PRO A 24 11.79 -38.52 8.65
N LYS A 25 11.92 -39.84 8.44
CA LYS A 25 11.70 -40.88 9.46
C LYS A 25 12.59 -40.72 10.70
N ASN A 26 13.83 -40.26 10.53
CA ASN A 26 14.82 -40.15 11.60
C ASN A 26 14.90 -38.73 12.16
N ALA A 27 14.59 -37.73 11.35
CA ALA A 27 14.66 -36.32 11.71
C ALA A 27 13.67 -35.96 12.82
N VAL A 28 12.52 -36.64 12.88
CA VAL A 28 11.47 -36.45 13.90
C VAL A 28 11.75 -37.16 15.24
N LEU A 29 12.87 -37.90 15.37
CA LEU A 29 13.19 -38.60 16.61
C LEU A 29 13.55 -37.61 17.72
N ARG A 30 12.96 -37.78 18.91
CA ARG A 30 13.23 -36.93 20.09
C ARG A 30 13.63 -37.73 21.33
N LYS A 31 13.37 -39.04 21.35
CA LYS A 31 13.65 -39.95 22.48
C LYS A 31 15.02 -40.62 22.31
N LYS A 32 15.72 -40.84 23.43
CA LYS A 32 17.08 -41.40 23.44
C LYS A 32 17.18 -42.80 22.82
N ARG A 33 16.32 -43.74 23.23
CA ARG A 33 16.36 -45.15 22.78
C ARG A 33 16.27 -45.28 21.24
N PRO A 34 15.29 -44.66 20.55
CA PRO A 34 15.24 -44.70 19.08
C PRO A 34 16.48 -44.12 18.38
N ILE A 35 17.03 -43.03 18.92
CA ILE A 35 18.25 -42.41 18.35
C ILE A 35 19.45 -43.36 18.53
N GLU A 36 19.55 -44.01 19.68
CA GLU A 36 20.59 -44.99 19.99
C GLU A 36 20.51 -46.23 19.08
N GLU A 37 19.31 -46.72 18.79
CA GLU A 37 19.09 -47.79 17.80
C GLU A 37 19.53 -47.37 16.40
N VAL A 38 19.17 -46.16 15.96
CA VAL A 38 19.60 -45.66 14.64
C VAL A 38 21.12 -45.51 14.56
N VAL A 39 21.76 -45.02 15.64
CA VAL A 39 23.23 -44.92 15.74
C VAL A 39 23.88 -46.31 15.67
N LYS A 40 23.33 -47.31 16.38
CA LYS A 40 23.84 -48.68 16.38
C LYS A 40 23.67 -49.36 15.03
N ASN A 41 22.47 -49.31 14.46
CA ASN A 41 22.12 -50.01 13.22
C ASN A 41 22.86 -49.46 11.99
N ASN A 42 23.27 -48.19 12.03
CA ASN A 42 24.03 -47.55 10.94
C ASN A 42 25.52 -47.42 11.27
N ASN A 43 26.00 -48.03 12.36
CA ASN A 43 27.39 -47.95 12.83
C ASN A 43 27.93 -46.51 12.88
N LEU A 44 27.11 -45.55 13.33
CA LEU A 44 27.49 -44.15 13.34
C LEU A 44 28.57 -43.89 14.41
N SER A 45 29.65 -43.26 13.98
CA SER A 45 30.72 -42.76 14.84
C SER A 45 31.13 -41.37 14.40
N VAL A 46 31.51 -40.54 15.37
CA VAL A 46 32.10 -39.21 15.14
C VAL A 46 33.39 -39.19 15.94
N PHE A 47 34.50 -38.86 15.28
CA PHE A 47 35.81 -38.82 15.91
C PHE A 47 35.79 -37.92 17.16
N GLY A 48 36.33 -38.41 18.28
CA GLY A 48 36.33 -37.69 19.55
C GLY A 48 35.06 -37.84 20.42
N PHE A 49 34.07 -38.63 19.99
CA PHE A 49 32.82 -38.83 20.74
C PHE A 49 32.53 -40.30 21.05
N PRO A 50 32.47 -40.71 22.34
CA PRO A 50 31.94 -42.02 22.70
C PRO A 50 30.44 -42.09 22.36
N ARG A 51 29.93 -43.28 22.03
CA ARG A 51 28.54 -43.48 21.54
C ARG A 51 27.48 -42.82 22.42
N PHE A 52 27.62 -42.92 23.75
CA PHE A 52 26.69 -42.29 24.69
C PHE A 52 26.63 -40.77 24.52
N LYS A 53 27.78 -40.09 24.40
CA LYS A 53 27.87 -38.64 24.20
C LYS A 53 27.33 -38.24 22.83
N LEU A 54 27.61 -39.03 21.79
CA LEU A 54 27.07 -38.84 20.45
C LEU A 54 25.53 -38.88 20.43
N VAL A 55 24.92 -39.88 21.07
CA VAL A 55 23.45 -39.99 21.15
C VAL A 55 22.83 -38.78 21.86
N GLN A 56 23.47 -38.28 22.92
CA GLN A 56 22.96 -37.12 23.65
C GLN A 56 23.05 -35.82 22.82
N ILE A 57 24.15 -35.62 22.09
CA ILE A 57 24.30 -34.46 21.19
C ILE A 57 23.29 -34.55 20.04
N LEU A 58 23.12 -35.73 19.43
CA LEU A 58 22.11 -35.94 18.39
C LEU A 58 20.70 -35.68 18.91
N GLN A 59 20.36 -36.13 20.11
CA GLN A 59 19.08 -35.84 20.73
C GLN A 59 18.83 -34.33 20.92
N TYR A 60 19.87 -33.59 21.31
CA TYR A 60 19.78 -32.13 21.42
C TYR A 60 19.56 -31.48 20.05
N LEU A 61 20.36 -31.84 19.04
CA LEU A 61 20.25 -31.28 17.69
C LEU A 61 18.91 -31.59 17.03
N LEU A 62 18.39 -32.80 17.19
CA LEU A 62 17.07 -33.18 16.67
C LEU A 62 15.95 -32.36 17.32
N LYS A 63 16.07 -32.02 18.61
CA LYS A 63 15.12 -31.09 19.27
C LYS A 63 15.18 -29.67 18.71
N GLN A 64 16.31 -29.25 18.16
CA GLN A 64 16.49 -27.95 17.50
C GLN A 64 16.11 -27.97 16.02
N ASN A 65 15.58 -29.08 15.49
CA ASN A 65 15.16 -29.26 14.11
C ASN A 65 16.25 -28.97 13.04
N VAL A 66 17.53 -28.98 13.43
CA VAL A 66 18.64 -28.61 12.52
C VAL A 66 18.84 -29.60 11.37
N PHE A 67 18.34 -30.84 11.51
CA PHE A 67 18.39 -31.84 10.44
C PHE A 67 17.18 -31.80 9.52
N GLU A 68 16.09 -31.13 9.93
CA GLU A 68 14.84 -30.99 9.17
C GLU A 68 14.84 -29.75 8.28
N SER A 69 15.49 -28.66 8.72
CA SER A 69 15.46 -27.38 8.01
C SER A 69 16.84 -26.73 7.93
N SER A 70 17.21 -26.29 6.72
CA SER A 70 18.42 -25.49 6.50
C SER A 70 18.35 -24.12 7.20
N ILE A 71 17.14 -23.59 7.43
CA ILE A 71 16.90 -22.34 8.16
C ILE A 71 17.15 -22.57 9.66
N ALA A 72 16.64 -23.66 10.23
CA ALA A 72 16.90 -24.04 11.62
C ALA A 72 18.39 -24.32 11.85
N ALA A 73 19.04 -25.02 10.92
CA ALA A 73 20.49 -25.24 10.96
C ALA A 73 21.29 -23.93 10.91
N ARG A 74 20.88 -22.97 10.07
CA ARG A 74 21.52 -21.65 9.95
C ARG A 74 21.36 -20.81 11.21
N SER A 75 20.23 -20.94 11.91
CA SER A 75 20.03 -20.28 13.21
C SER A 75 20.99 -20.82 14.28
N VAL A 76 21.23 -22.14 14.28
CA VAL A 76 22.09 -22.79 15.28
C VAL A 76 23.58 -22.70 14.94
N PHE A 77 23.94 -22.76 13.64
CA PHE A 77 25.31 -22.76 13.12
C PHE A 77 25.48 -21.77 11.94
N PRO A 78 25.33 -20.46 12.16
CA PRO A 78 25.44 -19.45 11.09
C PRO A 78 26.78 -19.49 10.37
N GLU A 79 27.86 -19.86 11.07
CA GLU A 79 29.22 -19.98 10.53
C GLU A 79 29.39 -21.07 9.46
N LEU A 80 28.47 -22.03 9.36
CA LEU A 80 28.48 -23.07 8.32
C LEU A 80 27.83 -22.61 7.02
N PHE A 81 27.22 -21.43 6.99
CA PHE A 81 26.52 -20.86 5.83
C PHE A 81 27.08 -19.46 5.52
N PRO A 82 28.37 -19.35 5.12
CA PRO A 82 28.94 -18.07 4.74
C PRO A 82 28.14 -17.46 3.59
N GLN A 83 27.65 -16.23 3.80
CA GLN A 83 27.05 -15.41 2.75
C GLN A 83 28.14 -15.07 1.72
N PRO A 84 27.83 -14.99 0.42
CA PRO A 84 28.74 -14.41 -0.56
C PRO A 84 29.19 -13.02 -0.09
N PRO A 85 30.41 -12.55 -0.42
CA PRO A 85 30.81 -11.19 -0.10
C PRO A 85 29.78 -10.25 -0.74
N GLU A 86 29.01 -9.55 0.12
CA GLU A 86 28.06 -8.56 -0.35
C GLU A 86 28.86 -7.47 -1.08
N PRO A 87 28.44 -7.03 -2.28
CA PRO A 87 28.97 -5.80 -2.87
C PRO A 87 28.85 -4.67 -1.83
N PRO A 88 29.76 -3.68 -1.82
CA PRO A 88 29.83 -2.69 -0.77
C PRO A 88 28.44 -2.10 -0.51
N LYS A 89 27.87 -2.44 0.66
CA LYS A 89 26.66 -1.83 1.16
C LYS A 89 27.00 -0.36 1.39
N ILE A 90 26.62 0.49 0.45
CA ILE A 90 26.30 1.89 0.76
C ILE A 90 25.04 1.80 1.64
N LEU A 91 25.27 1.49 2.91
CA LEU A 91 24.28 1.60 3.96
C LEU A 91 24.17 3.10 4.25
N ALA A 92 23.47 3.83 3.38
CA ALA A 92 22.78 5.02 3.87
C ALA A 92 21.89 4.48 5.01
N SER A 93 22.17 4.89 6.25
CA SER A 93 21.36 4.51 7.41
C SER A 93 19.88 4.81 7.10
N THR A 94 18.94 4.06 7.69
CA THR A 94 17.50 4.35 7.53
C THR A 94 17.23 5.84 7.81
N GLU A 95 17.92 6.42 8.81
CA GLU A 95 17.93 7.85 9.10
C GLU A 95 18.43 8.73 7.94
N GLN A 96 19.46 8.32 7.21
CA GLN A 96 19.91 9.03 6.00
C GLN A 96 18.89 8.90 4.86
N ARG A 97 18.21 7.76 4.71
CA ARG A 97 17.17 7.59 3.68
C ARG A 97 15.94 8.43 4.00
N ASP A 98 15.50 8.41 5.26
CA ASP A 98 14.37 9.21 5.73
C ASP A 98 14.71 10.70 5.64
N SER A 99 15.91 11.12 6.04
CA SER A 99 16.39 12.50 5.90
C SER A 99 16.51 12.96 4.44
N VAL A 100 16.95 12.07 3.53
CA VAL A 100 17.03 12.40 2.10
C VAL A 100 15.63 12.50 1.50
N MET A 101 14.72 11.57 1.82
CA MET A 101 13.33 11.64 1.37
C MET A 101 12.64 12.91 1.88
N GLU A 102 12.81 13.26 3.16
CA GLU A 102 12.26 14.47 3.77
C GLU A 102 12.81 15.76 3.13
N LYS A 103 14.10 15.78 2.77
CA LYS A 103 14.68 16.89 2.01
C LYS A 103 14.09 16.99 0.60
N THR A 104 13.91 15.85 -0.09
CA THR A 104 13.32 15.87 -1.44
C THR A 104 11.84 16.27 -1.43
N THR A 105 11.06 15.83 -0.44
CA THR A 105 9.65 16.26 -0.29
C THR A 105 9.58 17.75 0.06
N GLY A 106 10.46 18.25 0.93
CA GLY A 106 10.54 19.69 1.22
C GLY A 106 10.86 20.57 0.00
N LEU A 107 11.74 20.11 -0.89
CA LEU A 107 12.03 20.80 -2.16
C LEU A 107 10.81 20.80 -3.10
N LEU A 108 10.14 19.65 -3.28
CA LEU A 108 8.93 19.57 -4.12
C LEU A 108 7.79 20.41 -3.57
N GLU A 109 7.62 20.46 -2.25
CA GLU A 109 6.65 21.33 -1.58
C GLU A 109 6.94 22.82 -1.83
N THR A 110 8.22 23.20 -1.84
CA THR A 110 8.63 24.58 -2.14
C THR A 110 8.31 24.93 -3.61
N LEU A 111 8.61 24.02 -4.55
CA LEU A 111 8.26 24.19 -5.97
C LEU A 111 6.75 24.31 -6.17
N TRP A 112 5.97 23.46 -5.48
CA TRP A 112 4.51 23.49 -5.52
C TRP A 112 3.93 24.84 -5.07
N LYS A 113 4.36 25.33 -3.89
CA LYS A 113 3.82 26.57 -3.30
C LYS A 113 4.26 27.83 -4.03
N SER A 114 5.53 27.88 -4.44
CA SER A 114 6.09 29.09 -5.03
C SER A 114 5.90 29.18 -6.54
N GLY A 115 5.75 28.05 -7.22
CA GLY A 115 5.69 27.98 -8.68
C GLY A 115 6.98 28.43 -9.39
N ILE A 116 8.10 28.61 -8.67
CA ILE A 116 9.36 29.02 -9.29
C ILE A 116 9.84 27.96 -10.27
N TYR A 117 10.31 28.39 -11.44
CA TYR A 117 10.71 27.50 -12.54
C TYR A 117 9.58 26.68 -13.16
N SER A 118 8.31 27.05 -12.94
CA SER A 118 7.20 26.43 -13.65
C SER A 118 7.33 26.65 -15.15
N ASP A 119 7.17 25.57 -15.91
CA ASP A 119 7.21 25.54 -17.37
C ASP A 119 5.92 24.93 -17.96
N MET A 120 4.92 24.71 -17.09
CA MET A 120 3.63 24.16 -17.43
C MET A 120 2.50 24.76 -16.59
N MET A 121 1.32 24.84 -17.19
CA MET A 121 0.08 25.17 -16.51
C MET A 121 -0.85 23.96 -16.51
N LEU A 122 -1.33 23.57 -15.34
CA LEU A 122 -2.46 22.65 -15.22
C LEU A 122 -3.73 23.45 -14.97
N VAL A 123 -4.81 23.14 -15.66
CA VAL A 123 -6.05 23.93 -15.63
C VAL A 123 -7.22 23.01 -15.30
N SER A 124 -7.89 23.24 -14.17
CA SER A 124 -9.25 22.75 -13.90
C SER A 124 -10.27 23.84 -14.23
N THR A 125 -11.56 23.52 -14.12
CA THR A 125 -12.64 24.50 -14.35
C THR A 125 -12.62 25.67 -13.34
N GLU A 126 -12.14 25.44 -12.11
CA GLU A 126 -12.13 26.45 -11.04
C GLU A 126 -10.76 27.07 -10.78
N LYS A 127 -9.67 26.36 -11.08
CA LYS A 127 -8.33 26.73 -10.64
C LYS A 127 -7.26 26.38 -11.67
N SER A 128 -6.26 27.25 -11.77
CA SER A 128 -5.05 27.01 -12.56
C SER A 128 -3.84 26.87 -11.64
N TYR A 129 -2.93 25.97 -12.02
CA TYR A 129 -1.76 25.61 -11.22
C TYR A 129 -0.48 25.80 -12.03
N ASN A 130 0.45 26.58 -11.49
CA ASN A 130 1.82 26.60 -11.97
C ASN A 130 2.46 25.24 -11.67
N ALA A 131 2.98 24.56 -12.69
CA ALA A 131 3.51 23.23 -12.57
C ALA A 131 4.79 23.01 -13.38
N HIS A 132 5.46 21.89 -13.08
CA HIS A 132 6.74 21.53 -13.66
C HIS A 132 6.58 20.28 -14.51
N ARG A 133 6.90 20.37 -15.80
CA ARG A 133 6.83 19.24 -16.74
C ARG A 133 7.66 18.07 -16.24
N ALA A 134 8.85 18.34 -15.70
CA ALA A 134 9.73 17.31 -15.15
C ALA A 134 9.11 16.56 -13.96
N VAL A 135 8.23 17.20 -13.18
CA VAL A 135 7.54 16.55 -12.05
C VAL A 135 6.29 15.80 -12.54
N VAL A 136 5.47 16.44 -13.36
CA VAL A 136 4.16 15.92 -13.78
C VAL A 136 4.27 14.86 -14.88
N CYS A 137 5.04 15.12 -15.95
CA CYS A 137 5.09 14.24 -17.12
C CYS A 137 5.77 12.90 -16.82
N LEU A 138 6.68 12.84 -15.85
CA LEU A 138 7.29 11.58 -15.40
C LEU A 138 6.31 10.68 -14.64
N GLN A 139 5.22 11.25 -14.12
CA GLN A 139 4.22 10.54 -13.32
C GLN A 139 2.94 10.21 -14.10
N SER A 140 2.69 10.87 -15.24
CA SER A 140 1.54 10.62 -16.11
C SER A 140 1.97 10.56 -17.58
N PRO A 141 2.02 9.36 -18.19
CA PRO A 141 2.26 9.19 -19.62
C PRO A 141 1.19 9.88 -20.49
N VAL A 142 -0.06 9.94 -20.03
CA VAL A 142 -1.17 10.61 -20.72
C VAL A 142 -0.90 12.12 -20.81
N ILE A 143 -0.60 12.76 -19.68
CA ILE A 143 -0.26 14.19 -19.64
C ILE A 143 1.02 14.45 -20.44
N SER A 144 2.03 13.59 -20.32
CA SER A 144 3.29 13.71 -21.06
C SER A 144 3.06 13.71 -22.58
N LYS A 145 2.23 12.79 -23.10
CA LYS A 145 1.89 12.73 -24.53
C LYS A 145 1.13 13.97 -24.99
N SER A 146 0.18 14.44 -24.19
CA SER A 146 -0.56 15.68 -24.45
C SER A 146 0.39 16.89 -24.55
N CYS A 147 1.34 17.01 -23.62
CA CYS A 147 2.37 18.05 -23.65
C CYS A 147 3.21 17.99 -24.93
N ALA A 148 3.72 16.81 -25.29
CA ALA A 148 4.54 16.63 -26.48
C ALA A 148 3.79 17.00 -27.76
N PHE A 149 2.51 16.61 -27.86
CA PHE A 149 1.65 16.96 -29.00
C PHE A 149 1.46 18.48 -29.12
N ASN A 150 1.19 19.16 -28.00
CA ASN A 150 1.02 20.62 -27.96
C ASN A 150 2.29 21.37 -28.38
N THR A 151 3.48 20.90 -27.96
CA THR A 151 4.75 21.48 -28.40
C THR A 151 5.01 21.25 -29.89
N THR A 152 4.71 20.06 -30.41
CA THR A 152 5.03 19.69 -31.80
C THR A 152 4.11 20.37 -32.82
N ASN A 153 2.81 20.48 -32.54
CA ASN A 153 1.87 21.12 -33.45
C ASN A 153 2.03 22.64 -33.50
N ARG A 154 2.42 23.28 -32.40
CA ARG A 154 2.74 24.72 -32.40
C ARG A 154 3.99 25.03 -33.21
N SER A 155 4.96 24.11 -33.30
CA SER A 155 6.11 24.25 -34.20
C SER A 155 5.74 24.19 -35.70
N ARG A 156 4.57 23.63 -36.06
CA ARG A 156 4.08 23.53 -37.45
C ARG A 156 3.21 24.71 -37.89
N ILE A 157 2.65 25.46 -36.93
CA ILE A 157 1.83 26.66 -37.18
C ILE A 157 2.75 27.89 -37.10
N LYS A 158 3.29 28.28 -38.26
CA LYS A 158 4.11 29.47 -38.66
C LYS A 158 4.69 30.47 -37.61
N PRO A 159 5.88 31.04 -37.92
CA PRO A 159 6.75 31.81 -37.01
C PRO A 159 6.48 33.34 -37.00
N ASN A 160 5.23 33.77 -36.90
CA ASN A 160 4.87 35.19 -37.01
C ASN A 160 4.21 35.79 -35.75
N ILE A 161 4.57 35.30 -34.58
CA ILE A 161 4.16 35.88 -33.30
C ILE A 161 5.40 36.42 -32.59
N SER A 162 5.28 37.65 -32.10
CA SER A 162 6.26 38.44 -31.37
C SER A 162 7.09 37.64 -30.36
N ASN A 163 8.38 37.96 -30.31
CA ASN A 163 9.45 37.27 -29.58
C ASN A 163 9.38 37.33 -28.04
N ASP A 164 8.21 37.55 -27.42
CA ASP A 164 8.13 37.88 -25.97
C ASP A 164 7.14 37.05 -25.14
N ASP A 165 6.29 36.22 -25.75
CA ASP A 165 5.49 35.27 -24.98
C ASP A 165 6.30 33.99 -24.76
N THR A 166 6.91 33.84 -23.58
CA THR A 166 7.37 32.52 -23.11
C THR A 166 6.20 31.54 -23.18
N ILE A 167 6.24 30.63 -24.14
CA ILE A 167 5.14 29.72 -24.46
C ILE A 167 5.03 28.65 -23.37
N THR A 168 4.21 28.89 -22.35
CA THR A 168 3.93 27.92 -21.29
C THR A 168 3.06 26.78 -21.83
N VAL A 169 3.48 25.53 -21.62
CA VAL A 169 2.73 24.33 -22.03
C VAL A 169 1.53 24.16 -21.10
N SER A 170 0.31 24.07 -21.61
CA SER A 170 -0.88 23.84 -20.77
C SER A 170 -1.49 22.45 -20.96
N PHE A 171 -2.05 21.91 -19.87
CA PHE A 171 -2.89 20.73 -19.86
C PHE A 171 -4.21 21.07 -19.15
N ASN A 172 -5.33 20.78 -19.81
CA ASN A 172 -6.67 21.08 -19.31
C ASN A 172 -7.35 19.77 -18.87
N PHE A 173 -7.79 19.72 -17.62
CA PHE A 173 -8.54 18.61 -17.03
C PHE A 173 -10.01 18.56 -17.48
N LEU A 174 -10.44 19.54 -18.29
CA LEU A 174 -11.80 19.67 -18.83
C LEU A 174 -12.83 19.73 -17.68
N ASP A 175 -13.93 19.01 -17.81
CA ASP A 175 -15.03 18.97 -16.85
C ASP A 175 -14.79 18.01 -15.67
N ASP A 176 -13.53 17.61 -15.43
CA ASP A 176 -13.21 16.80 -14.26
C ASP A 176 -13.43 17.60 -12.96
N ASP A 177 -13.88 16.88 -11.93
CA ASP A 177 -14.18 17.42 -10.61
C ASP A 177 -12.99 18.23 -10.02
N PRO A 178 -13.15 19.53 -9.75
CA PRO A 178 -12.04 20.41 -9.35
C PRO A 178 -11.33 20.01 -8.06
N GLN A 179 -12.08 19.50 -7.09
CA GLN A 179 -11.53 19.05 -5.80
C GLN A 179 -10.69 17.78 -5.98
N SER A 180 -11.16 16.86 -6.83
CA SER A 180 -10.41 15.66 -7.19
C SER A 180 -9.18 16.01 -8.02
N VAL A 181 -9.27 16.99 -8.92
CA VAL A 181 -8.10 17.52 -9.65
C VAL A 181 -7.08 18.11 -8.67
N ASP A 182 -7.49 18.93 -7.70
CA ASP A 182 -6.57 19.48 -6.69
C ASP A 182 -5.83 18.34 -5.96
N CYS A 183 -6.52 17.24 -5.62
CA CYS A 183 -5.88 16.05 -5.05
C CYS A 183 -4.85 15.41 -6.00
N VAL A 184 -5.16 15.27 -7.30
CA VAL A 184 -4.19 14.77 -8.30
C VAL A 184 -2.97 15.69 -8.36
N VAL A 185 -3.16 17.00 -8.35
CA VAL A 185 -2.04 17.93 -8.46
C VAL A 185 -1.20 17.94 -7.18
N GLN A 186 -1.80 17.91 -6.00
CA GLN A 186 -1.08 17.72 -4.73
C GLN A 186 -0.21 16.46 -4.76
N TYR A 187 -0.76 15.36 -5.27
CA TYR A 187 -0.05 14.08 -5.34
C TYR A 187 1.25 14.17 -6.15
N PHE A 188 1.28 14.91 -7.26
CA PHE A 188 2.50 15.04 -8.07
C PHE A 188 3.70 15.59 -7.28
N TYR A 189 3.47 16.40 -6.25
CA TYR A 189 4.53 17.01 -5.46
C TYR A 189 4.72 16.34 -4.09
N ARG A 190 3.64 15.88 -3.47
CA ARG A 190 3.65 15.36 -2.10
C ARG A 190 3.74 13.84 -2.05
N SER A 191 3.49 13.15 -3.17
CA SER A 191 3.23 11.69 -3.21
C SER A 191 2.09 11.26 -2.27
N ASP A 192 1.27 12.23 -1.87
CA ASP A 192 0.07 12.08 -1.06
C ASP A 192 -0.89 13.23 -1.41
N TYR A 193 -2.14 13.13 -0.96
CA TYR A 193 -3.11 14.20 -1.14
C TYR A 193 -4.02 14.34 0.08
N GLU A 194 -4.33 15.58 0.42
CA GLU A 194 -5.27 15.94 1.48
C GLU A 194 -6.49 16.58 0.84
N ILE A 195 -7.65 16.26 1.38
CA ILE A 195 -8.91 16.79 0.86
C ILE A 195 -9.16 18.11 1.58
N PRO A 196 -9.23 19.25 0.86
CA PRO A 196 -9.46 20.53 1.49
C PRO A 196 -10.78 20.49 2.26
N ARG A 197 -10.73 20.80 3.56
CA ARG A 197 -11.93 20.99 4.35
C ARG A 197 -12.54 22.34 3.95
N PRO A 198 -13.86 22.43 3.72
CA PRO A 198 -14.53 23.71 3.62
C PRO A 198 -14.36 24.42 4.97
N THR A 199 -13.44 25.38 5.06
CA THR A 199 -13.45 26.32 6.16
C THR A 199 -14.67 27.23 5.97
N PRO A 200 -15.54 27.42 6.98
CA PRO A 200 -16.53 28.48 6.92
C PRO A 200 -15.80 29.79 6.62
N GLY A 201 -16.17 30.46 5.54
CA GLY A 201 -15.44 31.59 4.99
C GLY A 201 -15.16 32.66 6.03
N THR A 202 -13.91 33.11 6.10
CA THR A 202 -13.57 34.45 6.60
C THR A 202 -13.33 35.31 5.37
N ASP A 203 -14.42 35.64 4.68
CA ASP A 203 -14.46 36.73 3.72
C ASP A 203 -14.87 37.98 4.53
N ASP A 204 -13.89 38.65 5.17
CA ASP A 204 -13.79 40.12 5.21
C ASP A 204 -12.62 40.57 6.12
N GLU A 205 -11.66 41.23 5.50
CA GLU A 205 -10.76 42.16 6.18
C GLU A 205 -11.55 43.42 6.58
N THR A 206 -12.22 43.42 7.74
CA THR A 206 -12.49 44.67 8.48
C THR A 206 -12.41 44.48 9.99
N ASP A 207 -11.36 45.07 10.55
CA ASP A 207 -11.16 45.62 11.89
C ASP A 207 -12.45 46.01 12.67
N VAL A 208 -12.82 45.28 13.75
CA VAL A 208 -13.09 45.83 15.11
C VAL A 208 -13.33 44.74 16.20
N MET A 209 -12.55 44.86 17.28
CA MET A 209 -12.84 44.65 18.72
C MET A 209 -13.74 43.51 19.26
N PHE A 210 -13.11 42.74 20.15
CA PHE A 210 -13.61 41.98 21.32
C PHE A 210 -15.10 42.08 21.71
N LYS A 211 -15.69 40.90 21.96
CA LYS A 211 -16.44 40.62 23.19
C LYS A 211 -16.38 39.13 23.54
N GLU A 212 -15.88 38.86 24.75
CA GLU A 212 -16.06 37.60 25.48
C GLU A 212 -17.52 37.48 25.98
N ASP A 213 -17.86 36.25 26.37
CA ASP A 213 -19.04 35.80 27.13
C ASP A 213 -20.29 35.39 26.33
N ALA A 214 -20.45 34.08 26.11
CA ALA A 214 -21.68 33.33 26.41
C ALA A 214 -21.53 31.82 26.16
N ASP A 215 -21.35 31.11 27.27
CA ASP A 215 -22.03 29.88 27.70
C ASP A 215 -22.87 29.04 26.68
N HIS A 216 -22.49 27.75 26.60
CA HIS A 216 -23.24 26.54 26.19
C HIS A 216 -24.24 26.58 25.00
N SER A 217 -23.86 25.89 23.91
CA SER A 217 -24.66 24.76 23.39
C SER A 217 -23.79 23.70 22.70
N ALA A 218 -23.59 22.58 23.40
CA ALA A 218 -23.22 21.32 22.78
C ALA A 218 -24.46 20.76 22.07
N ALA A 219 -24.76 21.27 20.87
CA ALA A 219 -25.79 20.76 19.98
C ALA A 219 -25.68 21.39 18.59
N ASP A 220 -24.59 21.11 17.88
CA ASP A 220 -24.59 21.12 16.40
C ASP A 220 -23.37 20.36 15.86
N ASP A 221 -23.22 19.11 16.31
CA ASP A 221 -22.17 18.17 15.87
C ASP A 221 -22.69 17.19 14.78
N ALA A 222 -23.71 17.60 14.01
CA ALA A 222 -24.46 16.74 13.08
C ALA A 222 -24.37 17.13 11.59
N ALA A 223 -23.45 18.01 11.18
CA ALA A 223 -23.43 18.49 9.78
C ALA A 223 -22.03 18.78 9.18
N SER A 224 -20.98 18.09 9.62
CA SER A 224 -19.72 18.04 8.86
C SER A 224 -19.29 16.58 8.71
N ASP A 225 -19.90 15.92 7.73
CA ASP A 225 -19.67 14.51 7.40
C ASP A 225 -18.35 14.39 6.61
N ASP A 226 -17.24 14.41 7.35
CA ASP A 226 -15.83 14.42 6.90
C ASP A 226 -15.39 13.07 6.26
N SER A 227 -16.33 12.25 5.77
CA SER A 227 -16.03 10.89 5.27
C SER A 227 -15.31 10.89 3.91
N HIS A 228 -15.48 11.96 3.11
CA HIS A 228 -14.86 12.21 1.80
C HIS A 228 -14.80 11.01 0.84
N LEU A 229 -15.71 10.04 1.00
CA LEU A 229 -15.67 8.76 0.29
C LEU A 229 -15.76 8.94 -1.22
N VAL A 230 -16.67 9.82 -1.65
CA VAL A 230 -16.89 10.14 -3.07
C VAL A 230 -15.62 10.69 -3.72
N ILE A 231 -14.88 11.56 -3.02
CA ILE A 231 -13.66 12.18 -3.55
C ILE A 231 -12.57 11.12 -3.77
N HIS A 232 -12.41 10.16 -2.86
CA HIS A 232 -11.46 9.06 -3.09
C HIS A 232 -11.82 8.22 -4.33
N VAL A 233 -13.11 8.01 -4.60
CA VAL A 233 -13.58 7.33 -5.81
C VAL A 233 -13.27 8.17 -7.06
N LYS A 234 -13.55 9.48 -7.02
CA LYS A 234 -13.25 10.38 -8.15
C LYS A 234 -11.75 10.46 -8.43
N VAL A 235 -10.90 10.58 -7.40
CA VAL A 235 -9.43 10.56 -7.55
C VAL A 235 -8.96 9.23 -8.12
N PHE A 236 -9.54 8.09 -7.71
CA PHE A 236 -9.27 6.79 -8.32
C PHE A 236 -9.59 6.78 -9.83
N THR A 237 -10.75 7.32 -10.22
CA THR A 237 -11.14 7.44 -11.63
C THR A 237 -10.20 8.35 -12.42
N LEU A 238 -9.78 9.49 -11.86
CA LEU A 238 -8.81 10.38 -12.50
C LEU A 238 -7.43 9.74 -12.61
N ALA A 239 -6.99 8.99 -11.59
CA ALA A 239 -5.72 8.28 -11.62
C ALA A 239 -5.69 7.20 -12.71
N GLU A 240 -6.80 6.50 -12.95
CA GLU A 240 -6.93 5.60 -14.09
C GLU A 240 -6.94 6.37 -15.41
N LYS A 241 -7.77 7.42 -15.53
CA LYS A 241 -7.91 8.26 -16.74
C LYS A 241 -6.58 8.86 -17.20
N TYR A 242 -5.76 9.30 -16.25
CA TYR A 242 -4.47 9.95 -16.51
C TYR A 242 -3.27 9.01 -16.37
N ASP A 243 -3.48 7.71 -16.21
CA ASP A 243 -2.44 6.69 -16.10
C ASP A 243 -1.41 7.04 -15.01
N ILE A 244 -1.90 7.11 -13.77
CA ILE A 244 -1.11 7.38 -12.56
C ILE A 244 -1.29 6.20 -11.56
N PRO A 245 -0.71 5.02 -11.83
CA PRO A 245 -0.98 3.81 -11.05
C PRO A 245 -0.76 3.93 -9.53
N PRO A 246 0.31 4.58 -9.02
CA PRO A 246 0.49 4.65 -7.57
C PRO A 246 -0.52 5.58 -6.88
N LEU A 247 -1.07 6.59 -7.60
CA LEU A 247 -2.19 7.40 -7.09
C LEU A 247 -3.49 6.58 -7.05
N LYS A 248 -3.72 5.72 -8.06
CA LYS A 248 -4.86 4.78 -8.08
C LYS A 248 -4.83 3.86 -6.87
N ASP A 249 -3.66 3.30 -6.55
CA ASP A 249 -3.49 2.46 -5.35
C ASP A 249 -3.68 3.25 -4.06
N LEU A 250 -3.16 4.48 -4.00
CA LEU A 250 -3.29 5.35 -2.83
C LEU A 250 -4.75 5.72 -2.56
N SER A 251 -5.49 6.15 -3.58
CA SER A 251 -6.89 6.55 -3.43
C SER A 251 -7.78 5.37 -3.02
N LEU A 252 -7.52 4.17 -3.54
CA LEU A 252 -8.18 2.95 -3.09
C LEU A 252 -7.91 2.65 -1.61
N LYS A 253 -6.65 2.79 -1.15
CA LYS A 253 -6.29 2.60 0.27
C LYS A 253 -6.97 3.63 1.16
N LYS A 254 -6.99 4.90 0.75
CA LYS A 254 -7.66 5.96 1.53
C LYS A 254 -9.17 5.76 1.57
N PHE A 255 -9.78 5.36 0.45
CA PHE A 255 -11.20 4.96 0.42
C PHE A 255 -11.48 3.82 1.42
N GLU A 256 -10.71 2.74 1.39
CA GLU A 256 -10.91 1.62 2.32
C GLU A 256 -10.75 2.04 3.79
N ALA A 257 -9.82 2.94 4.10
CA ALA A 257 -9.60 3.45 5.44
C ALA A 257 -10.77 4.34 5.90
N ALA A 258 -11.17 5.30 5.07
CA ALA A 258 -12.30 6.20 5.34
C ALA A 258 -13.60 5.40 5.49
N ALA A 259 -13.85 4.42 4.63
CA ALA A 259 -15.07 3.63 4.67
C ALA A 259 -15.15 2.76 5.93
N ARG A 260 -14.02 2.29 6.49
CA ARG A 260 -14.04 1.55 7.76
C ARG A 260 -14.47 2.43 8.94
N LEU A 261 -14.17 3.73 8.89
CA LEU A 261 -14.51 4.69 9.94
C LEU A 261 -15.92 5.25 9.77
N HIS A 262 -16.35 5.50 8.52
CA HIS A 262 -17.57 6.22 8.20
C HIS A 262 -18.60 5.38 7.42
N TRP A 263 -18.63 4.06 7.59
CA TRP A 263 -19.52 3.16 6.84
C TRP A 263 -21.02 3.44 7.04
N LYS A 264 -21.42 4.07 8.15
CA LYS A 264 -22.82 4.46 8.43
C LYS A 264 -23.24 5.79 7.80
N SER A 265 -22.31 6.52 7.18
CA SER A 265 -22.61 7.79 6.50
C SER A 265 -23.41 7.53 5.22
N ASN A 266 -24.26 8.49 4.85
CA ASN A 266 -24.97 8.45 3.56
C ASN A 266 -24.00 8.51 2.37
N HIS A 267 -22.78 9.01 2.57
CA HIS A 267 -21.75 9.10 1.54
C HIS A 267 -21.25 7.75 1.05
N LEU A 268 -21.44 6.66 1.80
CA LEU A 268 -21.12 5.33 1.28
C LEU A 268 -21.99 4.98 0.07
N VAL A 269 -23.27 5.40 0.09
CA VAL A 269 -24.19 5.18 -1.04
C VAL A 269 -23.78 5.99 -2.26
N GLU A 270 -23.48 7.27 -2.05
CA GLU A 270 -23.02 8.16 -3.12
C GLU A 270 -21.71 7.66 -3.73
N ALA A 271 -20.74 7.25 -2.90
CA ALA A 271 -19.47 6.73 -3.36
C ALA A 271 -19.62 5.38 -4.08
N ALA A 272 -20.53 4.51 -3.62
CA ALA A 272 -20.84 3.27 -4.30
C ALA A 272 -21.48 3.53 -5.67
N GLN A 273 -22.39 4.48 -5.77
CA GLN A 273 -22.99 4.88 -7.04
C GLN A 273 -21.91 5.41 -8.00
N GLU A 274 -21.10 6.37 -7.54
CA GLU A 274 -19.98 6.95 -8.29
C GLU A 274 -19.01 5.86 -8.78
N ALA A 275 -18.68 4.87 -7.92
CA ALA A 275 -17.76 3.80 -8.28
C ALA A 275 -18.30 2.93 -9.41
N TYR A 276 -19.61 2.73 -9.52
CA TYR A 276 -20.22 1.91 -10.57
C TYR A 276 -20.57 2.70 -11.84
N THR A 277 -20.73 4.01 -11.76
CA THR A 277 -20.98 4.88 -12.92
C THR A 277 -19.70 5.32 -13.62
N SER A 278 -18.65 5.62 -12.86
CA SER A 278 -17.47 6.34 -13.37
C SER A 278 -16.29 5.43 -13.71
N THR A 279 -16.30 4.17 -13.25
CA THR A 279 -15.29 3.17 -13.63
C THR A 279 -15.79 2.32 -14.80
N VAL A 280 -14.91 2.01 -15.76
CA VAL A 280 -15.21 1.02 -16.81
C VAL A 280 -15.26 -0.39 -16.24
N SER A 281 -15.94 -1.32 -16.90
CA SER A 281 -16.14 -2.71 -16.43
C SER A 281 -14.86 -3.47 -16.11
N ASP A 282 -13.73 -3.07 -16.68
CA ASP A 282 -12.46 -3.77 -16.51
C ASP A 282 -11.71 -3.31 -15.25
N VAL A 283 -12.07 -2.15 -14.70
CA VAL A 283 -11.46 -1.56 -13.49
C VAL A 283 -12.34 -1.87 -12.29
N GLN A 284 -12.10 -3.03 -11.68
CA GLN A 284 -12.98 -3.65 -10.68
C GLN A 284 -12.53 -3.41 -9.23
N GLU A 285 -11.37 -2.80 -9.00
CA GLU A 285 -10.75 -2.70 -7.67
C GLU A 285 -11.61 -1.86 -6.70
N MET A 286 -12.09 -0.69 -7.16
CA MET A 286 -12.96 0.17 -6.35
C MET A 286 -14.32 -0.49 -6.08
N ARG A 287 -14.92 -1.11 -7.10
CA ARG A 287 -16.19 -1.86 -6.96
C ARG A 287 -16.06 -3.00 -5.96
N LYS A 288 -14.95 -3.76 -6.02
CA LYS A 288 -14.65 -4.82 -5.05
C LYS A 288 -14.47 -4.28 -3.63
N ALA A 289 -13.88 -3.09 -3.46
CA ALA A 289 -13.77 -2.45 -2.16
C ALA A 289 -15.16 -2.09 -1.59
N VAL A 290 -16.04 -1.51 -2.40
CA VAL A 290 -17.44 -1.24 -2.04
C VAL A 290 -18.16 -2.53 -1.61
N ILE A 291 -18.08 -3.59 -2.41
CA ILE A 291 -18.71 -4.89 -2.09
C ILE A 291 -18.13 -5.50 -0.83
N LYS A 292 -16.82 -5.38 -0.61
CA LYS A 292 -16.16 -5.84 0.63
C LYS A 292 -16.72 -5.12 1.85
N ILE A 293 -16.96 -3.81 1.79
CA ILE A 293 -17.55 -3.04 2.88
C ILE A 293 -18.99 -3.50 3.15
N LEU A 294 -19.84 -3.54 2.12
CA LEU A 294 -21.24 -4.00 2.24
C LEU A 294 -21.35 -5.44 2.78
N TYR A 295 -20.43 -6.32 2.38
CA TYR A 295 -20.39 -7.70 2.85
C TYR A 295 -19.95 -7.81 4.32
N MET A 296 -18.98 -6.98 4.76
CA MET A 296 -18.49 -6.96 6.13
C MET A 296 -19.50 -6.32 7.08
N GLN A 297 -20.17 -5.24 6.66
CA GLN A 297 -21.14 -4.49 7.44
C GLN A 297 -22.57 -4.86 7.04
N ARG A 298 -23.00 -6.09 7.34
CA ARG A 298 -24.30 -6.61 6.88
C ARG A 298 -25.51 -5.83 7.42
N GLU A 299 -25.36 -5.16 8.55
CA GLU A 299 -26.38 -4.27 9.13
C GLU A 299 -26.78 -3.15 8.16
N LEU A 300 -25.87 -2.74 7.26
CA LEU A 300 -26.20 -1.78 6.20
C LEU A 300 -27.30 -2.27 5.27
N LEU A 301 -27.47 -3.59 5.10
CA LEU A 301 -28.52 -4.13 4.24
C LEU A 301 -29.92 -3.97 4.84
N ASP A 302 -30.05 -3.56 6.11
CA ASP A 302 -31.32 -3.23 6.74
C ASP A 302 -31.73 -1.77 6.47
N GLU A 303 -30.76 -0.91 6.16
CA GLU A 303 -30.94 0.52 5.93
C GLU A 303 -31.68 0.82 4.62
N LYS A 304 -32.63 1.75 4.67
CA LYS A 304 -33.47 2.11 3.52
C LYS A 304 -32.62 2.65 2.36
N HIS A 305 -31.69 3.56 2.63
CA HIS A 305 -30.85 4.18 1.61
C HIS A 305 -29.97 3.17 0.87
N VAL A 306 -29.49 2.12 1.55
CA VAL A 306 -28.73 1.03 0.93
C VAL A 306 -29.63 0.11 0.10
N LYS A 307 -30.83 -0.22 0.58
CA LYS A 307 -31.83 -0.98 -0.21
C LYS A 307 -32.19 -0.25 -1.49
N ASP A 308 -32.42 1.06 -1.40
CA ASP A 308 -32.73 1.91 -2.56
C ASP A 308 -31.56 1.90 -3.57
N LEU A 309 -30.30 2.02 -3.10
CA LEU A 309 -29.11 1.88 -3.96
C LEU A 309 -29.05 0.53 -4.68
N LEU A 310 -29.28 -0.58 -3.96
CA LEU A 310 -29.22 -1.93 -4.52
C LEU A 310 -30.27 -2.15 -5.62
N LEU A 311 -31.42 -1.48 -5.51
CA LEU A 311 -32.47 -1.49 -6.53
C LEU A 311 -32.12 -0.57 -7.72
N GLN A 312 -31.51 0.59 -7.46
CA GLN A 312 -31.13 1.55 -8.50
C GLN A 312 -29.93 1.09 -9.33
N VAL A 313 -28.98 0.36 -8.73
CA VAL A 313 -27.79 -0.16 -9.41
C VAL A 313 -27.74 -1.69 -9.28
N PRO A 314 -28.45 -2.42 -10.16
CA PRO A 314 -28.56 -3.89 -10.06
C PRO A 314 -27.22 -4.63 -10.10
N GLN A 315 -26.19 -4.03 -10.72
CA GLN A 315 -24.85 -4.61 -10.76
C GLN A 315 -24.24 -4.74 -9.35
N ILE A 316 -24.50 -3.79 -8.43
CA ILE A 316 -24.03 -3.88 -7.04
C ILE A 316 -24.68 -5.11 -6.37
N THR A 317 -25.98 -5.30 -6.57
CA THR A 317 -26.72 -6.46 -6.05
C THR A 317 -26.15 -7.77 -6.59
N PHE A 318 -25.88 -7.85 -7.90
CA PHE A 318 -25.27 -9.01 -8.52
C PHE A 318 -23.88 -9.31 -7.92
N ASP A 319 -22.99 -8.31 -7.88
CA ASP A 319 -21.62 -8.49 -7.38
C ASP A 319 -21.60 -8.85 -5.88
N LEU A 320 -22.51 -8.28 -5.09
CA LEU A 320 -22.69 -8.63 -3.68
C LEU A 320 -23.18 -10.07 -3.51
N LEU A 321 -24.17 -10.51 -4.31
CA LEU A 321 -24.68 -11.88 -4.29
C LEU A 321 -23.57 -12.88 -4.66
N MET A 322 -22.80 -12.58 -5.70
CA MET A 322 -21.66 -13.40 -6.11
C MET A 322 -20.61 -13.47 -5.00
N ARG A 323 -20.37 -12.37 -4.28
CA ARG A 323 -19.48 -12.36 -3.11
C ARG A 323 -19.98 -13.26 -1.97
N PHE A 324 -21.28 -13.24 -1.66
CA PHE A 324 -21.87 -14.16 -0.68
C PHE A 324 -21.70 -15.62 -1.10
N HIS A 325 -21.93 -15.93 -2.38
CA HIS A 325 -21.75 -17.27 -2.92
C HIS A 325 -20.29 -17.73 -2.79
N GLU A 326 -19.32 -16.91 -3.19
CA GLU A 326 -17.88 -17.24 -3.08
C GLU A 326 -17.48 -17.57 -1.64
N MET A 327 -18.01 -16.83 -0.67
CA MET A 327 -17.71 -17.00 0.75
C MET A 327 -18.41 -18.20 1.39
N ALA A 328 -19.47 -18.70 0.79
CA ALA A 328 -20.15 -19.93 1.23
C ALA A 328 -19.39 -21.21 0.84
N LYS A 329 -18.39 -21.13 -0.08
CA LYS A 329 -17.59 -22.29 -0.49
C LYS A 329 -16.64 -22.72 0.65
N PRO A 330 -16.52 -24.03 0.96
CA PRO A 330 -15.79 -24.54 2.13
C PRO A 330 -14.28 -24.20 2.16
N ASN A 331 -13.67 -23.85 1.03
CA ASN A 331 -12.24 -23.55 0.92
C ASN A 331 -11.87 -22.05 1.02
N SER A 332 -12.83 -21.11 1.09
CA SER A 332 -12.52 -19.67 1.00
C SER A 332 -12.24 -18.97 2.34
N ARG A 333 -12.63 -19.57 3.48
CA ARG A 333 -12.42 -18.99 4.83
C ARG A 333 -10.95 -18.81 5.25
N SER A 334 -10.00 -19.42 4.53
CA SER A 334 -8.56 -19.36 4.87
C SER A 334 -7.81 -18.13 4.31
N SER A 335 -8.41 -17.32 3.42
CA SER A 335 -7.69 -16.22 2.75
C SER A 335 -7.73 -14.87 3.47
N MET A 336 -8.60 -14.70 4.47
CA MET A 336 -8.85 -13.39 5.10
C MET A 336 -7.76 -12.97 6.11
N PHE A 337 -6.94 -13.89 6.61
CA PHE A 337 -5.91 -13.61 7.63
C PHE A 337 -4.49 -13.36 7.09
N ARG A 338 -4.31 -13.12 5.78
CA ARG A 338 -2.95 -13.04 5.19
C ARG A 338 -2.37 -11.65 4.97
N TYR A 339 -3.11 -10.57 5.22
CA TYR A 339 -2.56 -9.22 5.19
C TYR A 339 -3.24 -8.36 6.25
N GLY A 340 -2.62 -8.32 7.42
CA GLY A 340 -2.87 -7.36 8.50
C GLY A 340 -1.62 -6.53 8.74
#